data_AF-A0A9B0WVL9-F1
#
_entry.id   AF-A0A9B0WVL9-F1
#
_cell.length_a   1.000
_cell.length_b   1.000
_cell.length_c   1.000
_cell.angle_alpha   90.00
_cell.angle_beta   90.00
_cell.angle_gamma   90.00
#
_symmetry.space_group_name_H-M   'P 1'
#
loop_
_entity.id
_entity.type
_entity.pdbx_description
1 polymer ?
#
loop_
_entity_poly.entity_id
_entity_poly.type
_entity_poly.pdbx_seq_one_letter_code
_entity_poly.pdbx_strand_id
1 'polypeptide(L)'
;MFFALLRAILFLPWCMAFPVAPTTDLKGWDLVKDYFHQFFMTKKDSPLVTQGEQIQFLQQFFHLNVTGLLDKQTLSVLHLPRCGVPDVAYNYVFPERPKWNEHTLTYRIINYPYDLKTSTVKYIMHAAFSIWSSVTPLVFKQVESKDADINISFWALAHEDGLPFDGPGGVLGHAFFPHSETPGVVHFDKDEHWSTSYRGINLFLVATHELGHALGLYHSRNPKSIMYPTYEYQDPRTFHLSVEDIRRIQHLYGLCLWEGKGSGQEIAFGA
;
A
#
# COMPACT_ATOMS: atom_id res chain seq x y z
N MET A 1 -23.12 58.43 -32.94
CA MET A 1 -21.68 58.26 -32.69
C MET A 1 -21.49 57.02 -31.83
N PHE A 2 -20.47 56.23 -32.17
CA PHE A 2 -20.25 54.83 -31.80
C PHE A 2 -20.10 54.54 -30.29
N PHE A 3 -20.55 53.35 -29.90
CA PHE A 3 -20.30 52.70 -28.60
C PHE A 3 -18.83 52.31 -28.45
N ALA A 4 -18.27 52.48 -27.25
CA ALA A 4 -17.04 51.81 -26.83
C ALA A 4 -17.10 51.47 -25.33
N LEU A 5 -17.54 50.24 -25.03
CA LEU A 5 -17.41 49.64 -23.69
C LEU A 5 -16.07 48.89 -23.65
N LEU A 6 -15.10 49.46 -22.95
CA LEU A 6 -13.77 48.86 -22.74
C LEU A 6 -13.90 47.73 -21.70
N ARG A 7 -13.92 46.47 -22.14
CA ARG A 7 -13.77 45.31 -21.24
C ARG A 7 -12.28 45.09 -20.96
N ALA A 8 -11.84 45.44 -19.75
CA ALA A 8 -10.54 45.05 -19.25
C ALA A 8 -10.57 43.56 -18.90
N ILE A 9 -9.81 42.73 -19.63
CA ILE A 9 -9.57 41.33 -19.29
C ILE A 9 -8.36 41.31 -18.36
N LEU A 10 -8.60 41.08 -17.07
CA LEU A 10 -7.54 40.80 -16.10
C LEU A 10 -7.02 39.38 -16.34
N PHE A 11 -5.87 39.26 -17.01
CA PHE A 11 -5.08 38.03 -16.98
C PHE A 11 -4.42 37.91 -15.60
N LEU A 12 -5.07 37.20 -14.67
CA LEU A 12 -4.37 36.70 -13.50
C LEU A 12 -3.34 35.67 -13.99
N PRO A 13 -2.05 35.82 -13.66
CA PRO A 13 -1.05 34.84 -14.03
C PRO A 13 -1.42 33.54 -13.32
N TRP A 14 -1.80 32.55 -14.11
CA TRP A 14 -1.98 31.18 -13.66
C TRP A 14 -0.61 30.70 -13.18
N CYS A 15 -0.37 30.84 -11.88
CA CYS A 15 0.81 30.30 -11.23
C CYS A 15 0.64 28.78 -11.27
N MET A 16 1.17 28.15 -12.31
CA MET A 16 1.42 26.71 -12.31
C MET A 16 2.55 26.46 -11.31
N ALA A 17 2.22 26.52 -10.02
CA ALA A 17 3.03 25.89 -9.00
C ALA A 17 2.87 24.38 -9.23
N PHE A 18 3.71 23.83 -10.11
CA PHE A 18 3.89 22.40 -10.14
C PHE A 18 4.32 21.98 -8.74
N PRO A 19 3.65 21.00 -8.11
CA PRO A 19 4.18 20.42 -6.89
C PRO A 19 5.56 19.87 -7.24
N VAL A 20 6.59 20.46 -6.63
CA VAL A 20 7.94 19.93 -6.69
C VAL A 20 7.86 18.57 -6.00
N ALA A 21 8.15 17.50 -6.74
CA ALA A 21 8.33 16.18 -6.14
C ALA A 21 9.37 16.33 -5.02
N PRO A 22 9.12 15.82 -3.79
CA PRO A 22 10.07 15.94 -2.70
C PRO A 22 11.30 15.06 -3.00
N THR A 23 12.22 15.54 -3.84
CA THR A 23 13.54 14.95 -4.00
C THR A 23 14.47 15.62 -3.00
N THR A 24 14.37 15.21 -1.74
CA THR A 24 15.37 15.54 -0.74
C THR A 24 15.88 14.26 -0.12
N ASP A 25 17.17 14.01 -0.30
CA ASP A 25 18.01 13.13 0.52
C ASP A 25 17.91 13.61 1.98
N LEU A 26 16.78 13.31 2.62
CA LEU A 26 16.44 13.73 3.97
C LEU A 26 17.38 13.01 4.92
N LYS A 27 18.19 13.78 5.65
CA LYS A 27 19.19 13.24 6.58
C LYS A 27 18.80 13.53 8.01
N GLY A 28 18.95 12.50 8.84
CA GLY A 28 18.81 12.65 10.28
C GLY A 28 17.36 12.94 10.71
N TRP A 29 17.15 14.05 11.40
CA TRP A 29 15.90 14.32 12.11
C TRP A 29 14.73 14.69 11.19
N ASP A 30 14.99 15.34 10.05
CA ASP A 30 13.91 15.73 9.13
C ASP A 30 13.29 14.50 8.47
N LEU A 31 14.09 13.47 8.16
CA LEU A 31 13.57 12.16 7.74
C LEU A 31 12.61 11.58 8.78
N VAL A 32 12.97 11.64 10.07
CA VAL A 32 12.12 11.09 11.14
C VAL A 32 10.79 11.84 11.24
N LYS A 33 10.82 13.19 11.15
CA LYS A 33 9.60 14.00 11.18
C LYS A 33 8.67 13.66 10.02
N ASP A 34 9.23 13.61 8.82
CA ASP A 34 8.44 13.35 7.61
C ASP A 34 7.86 11.93 7.65
N TYR A 35 8.66 10.95 8.08
CA TYR A 35 8.21 9.58 8.31
C TYR A 35 7.06 9.49 9.34
N PHE A 36 7.16 10.22 10.45
CA PHE A 36 6.09 10.30 11.45
C PHE A 36 4.83 10.94 10.89
N HIS A 37 4.99 12.06 10.19
CA HIS A 37 3.87 12.78 9.58
C HIS A 37 3.15 11.90 8.56
N GLN A 38 3.89 11.13 7.77
CA GLN A 38 3.33 10.30 6.72
C GLN A 38 2.65 9.03 7.27
N PHE A 39 3.32 8.30 8.17
CA PHE A 39 2.85 6.95 8.53
C PHE A 39 2.15 6.87 9.90
N PHE A 40 2.33 7.83 10.79
CA PHE A 40 1.83 7.75 12.16
C PHE A 40 0.84 8.86 12.54
N MET A 41 0.73 9.94 11.76
CA MET A 41 -0.09 11.10 12.13
C MET A 41 -1.09 11.52 11.06
N THR A 42 -2.34 11.67 11.46
CA THR A 42 -3.26 12.63 10.84
C THR A 42 -3.14 13.95 11.62
N LYS A 43 -2.96 15.07 10.91
CA LYS A 43 -2.78 16.44 11.45
C LYS A 43 -3.34 16.70 12.87
N LYS A 44 -2.44 17.23 13.72
CA LYS A 44 -2.60 17.76 15.10
C LYS A 44 -2.75 16.71 16.21
N ASP A 45 -1.94 16.93 17.25
CA ASP A 45 -1.92 16.27 18.55
C ASP A 45 -1.14 14.95 18.62
N SER A 46 0.20 15.05 18.61
CA SER A 46 1.06 13.98 19.10
C SER A 46 1.20 14.06 20.63
N PRO A 47 0.96 12.96 21.37
CA PRO A 47 1.31 12.86 22.78
C PRO A 47 2.82 12.62 23.03
N LEU A 48 3.65 12.47 21.98
CA LEU A 48 5.10 12.30 22.11
C LEU A 48 5.77 13.68 22.14
N VAL A 49 6.34 14.06 23.29
CA VAL A 49 6.73 15.42 23.63
C VAL A 49 8.15 15.76 23.15
N THR A 50 9.01 14.75 22.96
CA THR A 50 10.43 14.92 22.61
C THR A 50 10.90 14.09 21.42
N GLN A 51 12.01 14.50 20.81
CA GLN A 51 12.69 13.75 19.75
C GLN A 51 13.06 12.32 20.18
N GLY A 52 13.57 12.16 21.41
CA GLY A 52 13.94 10.87 21.95
C GLY A 52 12.76 9.90 22.03
N GLU A 53 11.59 10.38 22.49
CA GLU A 53 10.37 9.56 22.58
C GLU A 53 9.86 9.11 21.20
N GLN A 54 9.95 9.98 20.19
CA GLN A 54 9.61 9.61 18.80
C GLN A 54 10.55 8.53 18.26
N ILE A 55 11.86 8.66 18.52
CA ILE A 55 12.83 7.65 18.09
C ILE A 55 12.60 6.32 18.85
N GLN A 56 12.37 6.37 20.17
CA GLN A 56 12.05 5.19 20.97
C GLN A 56 10.79 4.48 20.46
N PHE A 57 9.77 5.25 20.07
CA PHE A 57 8.56 4.71 19.48
C PHE A 57 8.85 3.97 18.16
N LEU A 58 9.64 4.56 17.26
CA LEU A 58 10.03 3.90 16.00
C LEU A 58 10.84 2.63 16.27
N GLN A 59 11.81 2.70 17.18
CA GLN A 59 12.62 1.55 17.55
C GLN A 59 11.75 0.42 18.11
N GLN A 60 10.79 0.74 18.99
CA GLN A 60 9.84 -0.23 19.50
C GLN A 60 8.92 -0.78 18.40
N PHE A 61 8.47 0.06 17.47
CA PHE A 61 7.60 -0.34 16.37
C PHE A 61 8.29 -1.34 15.43
N PHE A 62 9.55 -1.10 15.11
CA PHE A 62 10.38 -1.93 14.22
C PHE A 62 11.20 -3.01 14.94
N HIS A 63 10.93 -3.26 16.24
CA HIS A 63 11.61 -4.29 17.06
C HIS A 63 13.13 -4.12 17.14
N LEU A 64 13.59 -2.86 17.16
CA LEU A 64 14.98 -2.49 17.37
C LEU A 64 15.28 -2.32 18.87
N ASN A 65 16.56 -2.21 19.20
CA ASN A 65 16.98 -1.83 20.54
C ASN A 65 16.51 -0.39 20.83
N VAL A 66 15.77 -0.21 21.92
CA VAL A 66 15.20 1.09 22.30
C VAL A 66 16.27 1.95 22.99
N THR A 67 16.95 2.78 22.21
CA THR A 67 18.01 3.69 22.68
C THR A 67 17.53 5.14 22.78
N GLY A 68 16.51 5.52 22.00
CA GLY A 68 16.09 6.92 21.81
C GLY A 68 17.09 7.76 21.03
N LEU A 69 18.10 7.13 20.44
CA LEU A 69 19.11 7.76 19.59
C LEU A 69 18.89 7.34 18.14
N LEU A 70 19.05 8.29 17.22
CA LEU A 70 18.94 8.02 15.79
C LEU A 70 20.21 7.32 15.29
N ASP A 71 20.33 6.05 15.63
CA ASP A 71 21.45 5.20 15.25
C ASP A 71 21.33 4.69 13.80
N LYS A 72 22.40 4.06 13.31
CA LYS A 72 22.46 3.54 11.94
C LYS A 72 21.39 2.49 11.65
N GLN A 73 21.02 1.69 12.65
CA GLN A 73 20.01 0.65 12.50
C GLN A 73 18.62 1.27 12.33
N THR A 74 18.29 2.24 13.17
CA THR A 74 17.05 3.02 13.08
C THR A 74 16.96 3.71 11.72
N LEU A 75 18.02 4.43 11.30
CA LEU A 75 18.07 5.07 9.99
C LEU A 75 17.89 4.08 8.84
N SER A 76 18.53 2.90 8.90
CA SER A 76 18.45 1.92 7.83
C SER A 76 17.02 1.42 7.60
N VAL A 77 16.24 1.22 8.67
CA VAL A 77 14.85 0.77 8.56
C VAL A 77 13.94 1.85 7.97
N LEU A 78 14.19 3.13 8.28
CA LEU A 78 13.40 4.24 7.72
C LEU A 78 13.62 4.45 6.21
N HIS A 79 14.70 3.90 5.65
CA HIS A 79 14.98 3.93 4.21
C HIS A 79 14.50 2.65 3.49
N LEU A 80 13.97 1.66 4.20
CA LEU A 80 13.42 0.48 3.55
C LEU A 80 12.15 0.88 2.79
N PRO A 81 12.00 0.41 1.53
CA PRO A 81 10.75 0.57 0.83
C PRO A 81 9.60 -0.06 1.63
N ARG A 82 8.41 0.53 1.56
CA ARG A 82 7.27 0.15 2.39
C ARG A 82 5.93 0.46 1.74
N CYS A 83 4.86 0.01 2.38
CA CYS A 83 3.50 0.41 2.07
C CYS A 83 3.23 1.86 2.52
N GLY A 84 2.44 2.59 1.72
CA GLY A 84 1.99 3.97 1.93
C GLY A 84 0.85 4.13 2.92
N VAL A 85 0.17 3.04 3.31
CA VAL A 85 -0.94 3.09 4.27
C VAL A 85 -0.43 3.47 5.67
N PRO A 86 -1.08 4.39 6.41
CA PRO A 86 -0.67 4.74 7.76
C PRO A 86 -0.73 3.58 8.76
N ASP A 87 0.27 3.48 9.63
CA ASP A 87 0.46 2.41 10.62
C ASP A 87 -0.50 2.50 11.82
N VAL A 88 -0.98 3.70 12.17
CA VAL A 88 -1.73 3.94 13.41
C VAL A 88 -3.09 4.62 13.20
N ALA A 89 -3.23 5.45 12.17
CA ALA A 89 -4.40 6.35 12.05
C ALA A 89 -5.75 5.61 11.95
N TYR A 90 -5.84 4.50 11.20
CA TYR A 90 -7.14 3.88 10.95
C TYR A 90 -7.72 3.09 12.14
N ASN A 91 -6.86 2.52 13.01
CA ASN A 91 -7.32 1.74 14.17
C ASN A 91 -8.09 2.59 15.20
N TYR A 92 -7.84 3.90 15.25
CA TYR A 92 -8.50 4.82 16.19
C TYR A 92 -9.72 5.52 15.59
N VAL A 93 -9.77 5.69 14.27
CA VAL A 93 -10.83 6.45 13.59
C VAL A 93 -12.01 5.54 13.18
N PHE A 94 -11.76 4.27 12.86
CA PHE A 94 -12.80 3.33 12.44
C PHE A 94 -12.79 2.08 13.35
N PRO A 95 -13.54 2.09 14.47
CA PRO A 95 -13.64 0.94 15.38
C PRO A 95 -14.33 -0.27 14.73
N GLU A 96 -15.11 -0.04 13.67
CA GLU A 96 -15.66 -1.11 12.85
C GLU A 96 -14.59 -1.59 11.86
N ARG A 97 -14.21 -2.87 11.96
CA ARG A 97 -13.24 -3.46 11.06
C ARG A 97 -13.80 -3.43 9.63
N PRO A 98 -13.22 -2.66 8.71
CA PRO A 98 -13.78 -2.48 7.38
C PRO A 98 -13.73 -3.82 6.65
N LYS A 99 -14.87 -4.30 6.17
CA LYS A 99 -14.94 -5.56 5.43
C LYS A 99 -16.00 -5.46 4.34
N TRP A 100 -15.81 -6.20 3.28
CA TRP A 100 -16.88 -6.41 2.31
C TRP A 100 -18.01 -7.26 2.89
N ASN A 101 -19.26 -6.91 2.59
CA ASN A 101 -20.43 -7.72 2.94
C ASN A 101 -20.67 -8.86 1.95
N GLU A 102 -20.19 -8.69 0.70
CA GLU A 102 -20.32 -9.67 -0.35
C GLU A 102 -19.23 -10.73 -0.30
N HIS A 103 -19.59 -11.95 -0.70
CA HIS A 103 -18.63 -13.07 -0.78
C HIS A 103 -17.98 -13.17 -2.16
N THR A 104 -18.62 -12.65 -3.20
CA THR A 104 -18.02 -12.57 -4.55
C THR A 104 -17.62 -11.13 -4.80
N LEU A 105 -16.33 -10.90 -4.94
CA LEU A 105 -15.75 -9.59 -5.24
C LEU A 105 -15.22 -9.60 -6.66
N THR A 106 -15.49 -8.52 -7.37
CA THR A 106 -14.97 -8.27 -8.71
C THR A 106 -13.72 -7.41 -8.63
N TYR A 107 -12.76 -7.66 -9.52
CA TYR A 107 -11.60 -6.80 -9.64
C TYR A 107 -11.29 -6.48 -11.10
N ARG A 108 -10.67 -5.33 -11.34
CA ARG A 108 -10.15 -4.96 -12.66
C ARG A 108 -8.79 -4.31 -12.55
N ILE A 109 -8.01 -4.43 -13.63
CA ILE A 109 -6.71 -3.78 -13.79
C ILE A 109 -6.89 -2.65 -14.80
N ILE A 110 -6.73 -1.41 -14.34
CA ILE A 110 -7.02 -0.19 -15.13
C ILE A 110 -5.88 0.11 -16.11
N ASN A 111 -4.64 -0.03 -15.66
CA ASN A 111 -3.42 0.21 -16.43
C ASN A 111 -2.28 -0.70 -15.92
N TYR A 112 -1.08 -0.57 -16.50
CA TYR A 112 0.03 -1.50 -16.28
C TYR A 112 1.35 -0.74 -16.05
N PRO A 113 2.32 -1.31 -15.31
CA PRO A 113 3.65 -0.75 -15.12
C PRO A 113 4.47 -0.82 -16.41
N TYR A 114 5.59 -0.10 -16.46
CA TYR A 114 6.47 -0.06 -17.63
C TYR A 114 7.26 -1.36 -17.84
N ASP A 115 7.69 -2.00 -16.75
CA ASP A 115 8.70 -3.06 -16.78
C ASP A 115 8.16 -4.48 -16.99
N LEU A 116 6.84 -4.67 -16.85
CA LEU A 116 6.21 -5.99 -16.93
C LEU A 116 5.18 -6.07 -18.05
N LYS A 117 5.18 -7.22 -18.75
CA LYS A 117 4.16 -7.53 -19.75
C LYS A 117 2.77 -7.59 -19.09
N THR A 118 1.76 -7.09 -19.79
CA THR A 118 0.35 -7.15 -19.35
C THR A 118 -0.09 -8.55 -18.93
N SER A 119 0.31 -9.60 -19.66
CA SER A 119 -0.01 -10.99 -19.31
C SER A 119 0.62 -11.42 -17.99
N THR A 120 1.86 -11.00 -17.72
CA THR A 120 2.56 -11.26 -16.46
C THR A 120 1.86 -10.58 -15.29
N VAL A 121 1.43 -9.32 -15.46
CA VAL A 121 0.69 -8.59 -14.42
C VAL A 121 -0.65 -9.24 -14.14
N LYS A 122 -1.42 -9.61 -15.19
CA LYS A 122 -2.69 -10.34 -15.03
C LYS A 122 -2.49 -11.65 -14.24
N TYR A 123 -1.45 -12.41 -14.55
CA TYR A 123 -1.09 -13.63 -13.82
C TYR A 123 -0.76 -13.36 -12.35
N ILE A 124 0.08 -12.35 -12.07
CA ILE A 124 0.48 -11.97 -10.71
C ILE A 124 -0.73 -11.55 -9.88
N MET A 125 -1.62 -10.72 -10.42
CA MET A 125 -2.83 -10.29 -9.72
C MET A 125 -3.74 -11.47 -9.40
N HIS A 126 -3.95 -12.37 -10.37
CA HIS A 126 -4.70 -13.61 -10.13
C HIS A 126 -4.07 -14.46 -9.02
N ALA A 127 -2.73 -14.60 -9.01
CA ALA A 127 -2.02 -15.33 -7.97
C ALA A 127 -2.18 -14.69 -6.58
N ALA A 128 -2.08 -13.35 -6.48
CA ALA A 128 -2.26 -12.62 -5.23
C ALA A 128 -3.70 -12.77 -4.68
N PHE A 129 -4.73 -12.67 -5.52
CA PHE A 129 -6.11 -12.98 -5.11
C PHE A 129 -6.29 -14.46 -4.73
N SER A 130 -5.56 -15.37 -5.37
CA SER A 130 -5.59 -16.80 -5.03
C SER A 130 -5.06 -17.08 -3.63
N ILE A 131 -4.04 -16.35 -3.18
CA ILE A 131 -3.54 -16.44 -1.80
C ILE A 131 -4.67 -16.14 -0.80
N TRP A 132 -5.38 -15.03 -0.95
CA TRP A 132 -6.44 -14.65 -0.03
C TRP A 132 -7.68 -15.55 -0.11
N SER A 133 -8.10 -15.95 -1.32
CA SER A 133 -9.23 -16.88 -1.49
C SER A 133 -8.94 -18.29 -1.00
N SER A 134 -7.66 -18.70 -0.88
CA SER A 134 -7.31 -20.02 -0.34
C SER A 134 -7.59 -20.15 1.16
N VAL A 135 -7.72 -19.03 1.89
CA VAL A 135 -7.90 -19.01 3.35
C VAL A 135 -9.18 -18.31 3.80
N THR A 136 -10.01 -17.84 2.86
CA THR A 136 -11.31 -17.18 3.11
C THR A 136 -12.42 -17.83 2.27
N PRO A 137 -13.70 -17.58 2.56
CA PRO A 137 -14.80 -17.97 1.67
C PRO A 137 -14.99 -17.00 0.48
N LEU A 138 -14.11 -16.00 0.32
CA LEU A 138 -14.23 -15.01 -0.74
C LEU A 138 -13.90 -15.60 -2.12
N VAL A 139 -14.65 -15.17 -3.13
CA VAL A 139 -14.45 -15.51 -4.53
C VAL A 139 -14.10 -14.24 -5.28
N PHE A 140 -12.96 -14.25 -5.98
CA PHE A 140 -12.52 -13.12 -6.79
C PHE A 140 -12.77 -13.38 -8.27
N LYS A 141 -13.38 -12.41 -8.95
CA LYS A 141 -13.65 -12.50 -10.40
C LYS A 141 -13.06 -11.29 -11.11
N GLN A 142 -12.14 -11.54 -12.04
CA GLN A 142 -11.67 -10.48 -12.92
C GLN A 142 -12.79 -10.06 -13.88
N VAL A 143 -13.01 -8.76 -14.01
CA VAL A 143 -13.96 -8.17 -14.96
C VAL A 143 -13.26 -7.14 -15.83
N GLU A 144 -13.80 -6.93 -17.03
CA GLU A 144 -13.34 -5.91 -17.98
C GLU A 144 -14.28 -4.67 -17.98
N SER A 145 -15.37 -4.71 -17.18
CA SER A 145 -16.32 -3.58 -17.02
C SER A 145 -15.69 -2.38 -16.30
N LYS A 146 -16.33 -1.21 -16.43
CA LYS A 146 -15.88 0.01 -15.73
C LYS A 146 -16.06 -0.07 -14.21
N ASP A 147 -17.11 -0.76 -13.77
CA ASP A 147 -17.44 -0.91 -12.35
C ASP A 147 -16.94 -2.28 -11.87
N ALA A 148 -16.06 -2.24 -10.85
CA ALA A 148 -15.52 -3.39 -10.13
C ALA A 148 -15.34 -3.00 -8.67
N ASP A 149 -15.47 -3.96 -7.75
CA ASP A 149 -15.32 -3.71 -6.30
C ASP A 149 -13.88 -3.32 -5.95
N ILE A 150 -12.90 -3.95 -6.61
CA ILE A 150 -11.47 -3.69 -6.41
C ILE A 150 -10.84 -3.19 -7.70
N ASN A 151 -10.33 -1.95 -7.67
CA ASN A 151 -9.71 -1.29 -8.82
C ASN A 151 -8.20 -1.23 -8.64
N ILE A 152 -7.46 -1.93 -9.51
CA ILE A 152 -6.00 -1.98 -9.48
C ILE A 152 -5.44 -1.02 -10.53
N SER A 153 -4.50 -0.17 -10.14
CA SER A 153 -3.81 0.73 -11.07
C SER A 153 -2.40 1.10 -10.61
N PHE A 154 -1.62 1.62 -11.55
CA PHE A 154 -0.24 2.03 -11.43
C PHE A 154 -0.14 3.51 -11.78
N TRP A 155 0.38 4.32 -10.86
CA TRP A 155 0.51 5.76 -11.04
C TRP A 155 1.88 6.24 -10.61
N ALA A 156 2.36 7.32 -11.22
CA ALA A 156 3.61 7.97 -10.83
C ALA A 156 3.28 9.27 -10.10
N LEU A 157 4.03 9.58 -9.03
CA LEU A 157 3.93 10.84 -8.31
C LEU A 157 2.48 11.18 -7.90
N ALA A 158 2.04 12.42 -8.13
CA ALA A 158 0.69 12.87 -7.82
C ALA A 158 -0.35 12.26 -8.78
N HIS A 159 -1.39 11.64 -8.22
CA HIS A 159 -2.40 10.89 -8.97
C HIS A 159 -3.83 11.03 -8.42
N GLU A 160 -4.19 12.26 -8.03
CA GLU A 160 -5.57 12.72 -7.78
C GLU A 160 -6.30 12.13 -6.56
N ASP A 161 -5.65 11.34 -5.70
CA ASP A 161 -6.21 10.82 -4.44
C ASP A 161 -5.67 11.52 -3.18
N GLY A 162 -4.79 12.51 -3.34
CA GLY A 162 -4.17 13.24 -2.23
C GLY A 162 -3.02 12.50 -1.53
N LEU A 163 -2.65 11.30 -2.02
CA LEU A 163 -1.55 10.47 -1.53
C LEU A 163 -0.52 10.29 -2.66
N PRO A 164 0.24 11.33 -3.03
CA PRO A 164 1.21 11.23 -4.11
C PRO A 164 2.30 10.20 -3.77
N PHE A 165 2.73 9.44 -4.78
CA PHE A 165 3.94 8.62 -4.68
C PHE A 165 5.21 9.47 -4.73
N ASP A 166 6.33 8.89 -4.33
CA ASP A 166 7.63 9.52 -4.12
C ASP A 166 8.70 9.16 -5.17
N GLY A 167 8.37 8.32 -6.14
CA GLY A 167 9.30 7.87 -7.17
C GLY A 167 10.01 6.58 -6.74
N PRO A 168 11.20 6.27 -7.29
CA PRO A 168 11.85 4.98 -7.00
C PRO A 168 12.26 4.80 -5.52
N GLY A 169 11.84 3.69 -4.91
CA GLY A 169 12.02 3.40 -3.50
C GLY A 169 10.95 4.06 -2.63
N GLY A 170 11.11 4.02 -1.31
CA GLY A 170 10.13 4.67 -0.43
C GLY A 170 8.77 3.98 -0.47
N VAL A 171 7.72 4.62 -1.01
CA VAL A 171 6.36 4.08 -1.03
C VAL A 171 6.10 3.24 -2.28
N LEU A 172 5.93 1.93 -2.09
CA LEU A 172 5.70 0.98 -3.19
C LEU A 172 4.26 0.97 -3.72
N GLY A 173 3.31 1.36 -2.89
CA GLY A 173 1.88 1.24 -3.14
C GLY A 173 1.06 1.59 -1.93
N HIS A 174 -0.25 1.75 -2.14
CA HIS A 174 -1.24 1.90 -1.09
C HIS A 174 -2.60 1.38 -1.54
N ALA A 175 -3.47 1.13 -0.57
CA ALA A 175 -4.83 0.67 -0.82
C ALA A 175 -5.83 1.29 0.13
N PHE A 176 -7.07 1.37 -0.36
CA PHE A 176 -8.20 1.92 0.36
C PHE A 176 -9.11 0.82 0.88
N PHE A 177 -9.51 0.97 2.15
CA PHE A 177 -10.32 -0.04 2.86
C PHE A 177 -11.75 -0.16 2.28
N PRO A 178 -12.42 -1.33 2.44
CA PRO A 178 -13.78 -1.60 1.94
C PRO A 178 -14.87 -0.58 2.26
N HIS A 179 -14.76 0.16 3.37
CA HIS A 179 -15.73 1.17 3.81
C HIS A 179 -15.19 2.60 3.79
N SER A 180 -14.11 2.84 3.03
CA SER A 180 -13.58 4.19 2.81
C SER A 180 -14.42 4.98 1.78
N GLU A 181 -14.11 6.26 1.58
CA GLU A 181 -14.76 7.09 0.55
C GLU A 181 -14.50 6.56 -0.88
N THR A 182 -13.41 5.82 -1.08
CA THR A 182 -12.97 5.23 -2.36
C THR A 182 -12.63 3.75 -2.18
N PRO A 183 -13.63 2.90 -1.88
CA PRO A 183 -13.38 1.54 -1.41
C PRO A 183 -12.75 0.64 -2.47
N GLY A 184 -11.82 -0.23 -2.05
CA GLY A 184 -11.22 -1.25 -2.91
C GLY A 184 -10.26 -0.72 -3.97
N VAL A 185 -9.89 0.56 -3.91
CA VAL A 185 -8.86 1.12 -4.78
C VAL A 185 -7.48 0.67 -4.31
N VAL A 186 -6.68 0.14 -5.22
CA VAL A 186 -5.30 -0.30 -4.99
C VAL A 186 -4.38 0.36 -6.01
N HIS A 187 -3.43 1.14 -5.52
CA HIS A 187 -2.45 1.86 -6.32
C HIS A 187 -1.05 1.30 -6.07
N PHE A 188 -0.29 1.17 -7.14
CA PHE A 188 1.13 0.81 -7.12
C PHE A 188 1.94 1.97 -7.68
N ASP A 189 3.09 2.29 -7.09
CA ASP A 189 3.97 3.30 -7.66
C ASP A 189 4.55 2.78 -8.97
N LYS A 190 4.27 3.49 -10.06
CA LYS A 190 4.68 3.14 -11.41
C LYS A 190 6.16 3.43 -11.67
N ASP A 191 6.80 4.25 -10.85
CA ASP A 191 8.22 4.58 -10.97
C ASP A 191 9.13 3.51 -10.35
N GLU A 192 8.56 2.51 -9.67
CA GLU A 192 9.29 1.37 -9.15
C GLU A 192 9.75 0.40 -10.23
N HIS A 193 10.92 -0.22 -9.98
CA HIS A 193 11.41 -1.30 -10.82
C HIS A 193 10.69 -2.62 -10.51
N TRP A 194 9.51 -2.81 -11.10
CA TRP A 194 8.66 -3.99 -10.88
C TRP A 194 9.24 -5.26 -11.49
N SER A 195 9.25 -6.33 -10.70
CA SER A 195 9.88 -7.61 -11.05
C SER A 195 9.03 -8.81 -10.63
N THR A 196 9.32 -9.96 -11.22
CA THR A 196 8.83 -11.28 -10.78
C THR A 196 9.82 -12.02 -9.88
N SER A 197 11.01 -11.45 -9.68
CA SER A 197 12.12 -12.08 -8.96
C SER A 197 12.61 -11.19 -7.80
N TYR A 198 13.77 -11.52 -7.24
CA TYR A 198 14.48 -10.72 -6.23
C TYR A 198 15.24 -9.51 -6.84
N ARG A 199 15.35 -9.45 -8.17
CA ARG A 199 16.00 -8.34 -8.89
C ARG A 199 14.95 -7.28 -9.19
N GLY A 200 14.75 -6.35 -8.26
CA GLY A 200 13.68 -5.34 -8.27
C GLY A 200 12.62 -5.61 -7.20
N ILE A 201 11.55 -4.83 -7.23
CA ILE A 201 10.43 -4.97 -6.29
C ILE A 201 9.48 -6.05 -6.82
N ASN A 202 9.29 -7.11 -6.03
CA ASN A 202 8.45 -8.21 -6.43
C ASN A 202 6.96 -7.84 -6.37
N LEU A 203 6.33 -7.67 -7.54
CA LEU A 203 4.93 -7.21 -7.64
C LEU A 203 3.94 -8.17 -6.96
N PHE A 204 4.23 -9.47 -6.92
CA PHE A 204 3.34 -10.44 -6.25
C PHE A 204 3.28 -10.20 -4.74
N LEU A 205 4.40 -9.89 -4.10
CA LEU A 205 4.44 -9.63 -2.66
C LEU A 205 3.70 -8.34 -2.32
N VAL A 206 4.00 -7.24 -3.04
CA VAL A 206 3.33 -5.95 -2.82
C VAL A 206 1.84 -6.06 -3.11
N ALA A 207 1.45 -6.71 -4.22
CA ALA A 207 0.03 -6.92 -4.52
C ALA A 207 -0.67 -7.77 -3.46
N THR A 208 -0.03 -8.81 -2.93
CA THR A 208 -0.61 -9.61 -1.84
C THR A 208 -0.82 -8.74 -0.59
N HIS A 209 0.13 -7.88 -0.25
CA HIS A 209 0.03 -6.92 0.85
C HIS A 209 -1.12 -5.92 0.66
N GLU A 210 -1.13 -5.18 -0.46
CA GLU A 210 -2.13 -4.14 -0.70
C GLU A 210 -3.55 -4.72 -0.84
N LEU A 211 -3.68 -5.93 -1.37
CA LEU A 211 -4.97 -6.64 -1.37
C LEU A 211 -5.43 -6.97 0.05
N GLY A 212 -4.52 -7.22 1.00
CA GLY A 212 -4.87 -7.37 2.41
C GLY A 212 -5.57 -6.12 2.96
N HIS A 213 -5.08 -4.92 2.64
CA HIS A 213 -5.72 -3.65 2.97
C HIS A 213 -7.08 -3.48 2.27
N ALA A 214 -7.15 -3.77 0.97
CA ALA A 214 -8.41 -3.75 0.21
C ALA A 214 -9.44 -4.76 0.73
N LEU A 215 -9.01 -5.75 1.52
CA LEU A 215 -9.85 -6.72 2.24
C LEU A 215 -10.05 -6.38 3.72
N GLY A 216 -9.52 -5.27 4.23
CA GLY A 216 -9.78 -4.83 5.60
C GLY A 216 -8.69 -5.08 6.63
N LEU A 217 -7.54 -5.65 6.24
CA LEU A 217 -6.43 -5.86 7.15
C LEU A 217 -5.62 -4.59 7.35
N TYR A 218 -5.32 -4.24 8.58
CA TYR A 218 -4.31 -3.23 8.91
C TYR A 218 -2.90 -3.83 8.88
N HIS A 219 -1.88 -2.97 8.94
CA HIS A 219 -0.51 -3.45 9.14
C HIS A 219 -0.39 -4.34 10.39
N SER A 220 0.44 -5.38 10.30
CA SER A 220 0.88 -6.16 11.44
C SER A 220 2.17 -5.57 12.03
N ARG A 221 2.38 -5.80 13.31
CA ARG A 221 3.70 -5.58 13.94
C ARG A 221 4.62 -6.79 13.81
N ASN A 222 4.17 -7.91 13.26
CA ASN A 222 4.99 -9.11 13.13
C ASN A 222 5.81 -9.06 11.84
N PRO A 223 7.16 -9.05 11.89
CA PRO A 223 7.99 -8.98 10.68
C PRO A 223 7.80 -10.13 9.69
N LYS A 224 7.23 -11.26 10.13
CA LYS A 224 6.94 -12.41 9.26
C LYS A 224 5.58 -12.33 8.56
N SER A 225 4.75 -11.35 8.91
CA SER A 225 3.43 -11.15 8.30
C SER A 225 3.60 -10.50 6.93
N ILE A 226 2.82 -10.93 5.93
CA ILE A 226 2.79 -10.21 4.65
C ILE A 226 2.27 -8.78 4.83
N MET A 227 1.47 -8.53 5.88
CA MET A 227 0.96 -7.21 6.25
C MET A 227 1.96 -6.41 7.11
N TYR A 228 3.22 -6.83 7.25
CA TYR A 228 4.25 -5.97 7.84
C TYR A 228 4.54 -4.79 6.89
N PRO A 229 4.64 -3.54 7.37
CA PRO A 229 4.64 -2.37 6.49
C PRO A 229 5.86 -2.27 5.57
N THR A 230 7.04 -2.67 6.03
CA THR A 230 8.27 -2.58 5.23
C THR A 230 8.40 -3.79 4.31
N TYR A 231 8.82 -3.54 3.08
CA TYR A 231 9.08 -4.56 2.09
C TYR A 231 10.26 -5.45 2.48
N GLU A 232 10.02 -6.75 2.48
CA GLU A 232 11.05 -7.77 2.55
C GLU A 232 10.77 -8.81 1.46
N TYR A 233 11.80 -9.16 0.70
CA TYR A 233 11.66 -10.17 -0.33
C TYR A 233 11.43 -11.55 0.30
N GLN A 234 10.33 -12.20 -0.10
CA GLN A 234 10.05 -13.61 0.16
C GLN A 234 9.94 -14.33 -1.18
N ASP A 235 10.56 -15.50 -1.31
CA ASP A 235 10.49 -16.27 -2.55
C ASP A 235 9.04 -16.69 -2.85
N PRO A 236 8.43 -16.18 -3.94
CA PRO A 236 7.04 -16.49 -4.26
C PRO A 236 6.74 -17.98 -4.48
N ARG A 237 7.76 -18.82 -4.74
CA ARG A 237 7.61 -20.27 -4.89
C ARG A 237 7.34 -20.99 -3.57
N THR A 238 7.84 -20.43 -2.47
CA THR A 238 7.69 -20.98 -1.11
C THR A 238 6.83 -20.09 -0.21
N PHE A 239 6.30 -19.02 -0.77
CA PHE A 239 5.52 -18.03 -0.04
C PHE A 239 4.22 -18.64 0.50
N HIS A 240 3.91 -18.30 1.75
CA HIS A 240 2.68 -18.64 2.42
C HIS A 240 2.34 -17.54 3.42
N LEU A 241 1.05 -17.32 3.64
CA LEU A 241 0.58 -16.38 4.65
C LEU A 241 1.04 -16.84 6.04
N SER A 242 1.39 -15.89 6.91
CA SER A 242 1.66 -16.20 8.30
C SER A 242 0.38 -16.67 9.00
N VAL A 243 0.52 -17.42 10.09
CA VAL A 243 -0.63 -17.84 10.93
C VAL A 243 -1.44 -16.63 11.41
N GLU A 244 -0.77 -15.51 11.65
CA GLU A 244 -1.42 -14.27 12.06
C GLU A 244 -2.25 -13.67 10.92
N ASP A 245 -1.73 -13.61 9.69
CA ASP A 245 -2.46 -13.12 8.52
C ASP A 245 -3.73 -13.93 8.30
N ILE A 246 -3.61 -15.26 8.33
CA ILE A 246 -4.73 -16.20 8.19
C ILE A 246 -5.78 -15.97 9.28
N ARG A 247 -5.37 -15.89 10.55
CA ARG A 247 -6.30 -15.67 11.66
C ARG A 247 -7.01 -14.33 11.55
N ARG A 248 -6.28 -13.28 11.17
CA ARG A 248 -6.83 -11.92 11.07
C ARG A 248 -7.84 -11.80 9.93
N ILE A 249 -7.54 -12.37 8.76
CA ILE A 249 -8.48 -12.35 7.63
C ILE A 249 -9.71 -13.23 7.88
N GLN A 250 -9.52 -14.40 8.49
CA GLN A 250 -10.63 -15.28 8.88
C GLN A 250 -11.50 -14.69 9.99
N HIS A 251 -10.97 -13.79 10.81
CA HIS A 251 -11.81 -13.05 11.75
C HIS A 251 -12.78 -12.08 11.03
N LEU A 252 -12.43 -11.60 9.83
CA LEU A 252 -13.30 -10.72 9.04
C LEU A 252 -14.33 -11.53 8.23
N TYR A 253 -13.88 -12.61 7.60
CA TYR A 253 -14.66 -13.33 6.58
C TYR A 253 -15.05 -14.77 6.94
N GLY A 254 -14.54 -15.32 8.03
CA GLY A 254 -14.72 -16.73 8.39
C GLY A 254 -13.72 -17.67 7.70
N LEU A 255 -13.84 -18.97 8.01
CA LEU A 255 -12.99 -20.02 7.46
C LEU A 255 -13.37 -20.33 6.02
N CYS A 256 -12.38 -20.73 5.21
CA CYS A 256 -12.65 -21.38 3.92
C CYS A 256 -13.20 -22.80 4.20
N LEU A 257 -14.52 -22.97 4.19
CA LEU A 257 -15.19 -24.25 4.50
C LEU A 257 -15.34 -25.18 3.29
N TRP A 258 -14.41 -25.17 2.35
CA TRP A 258 -14.43 -26.11 1.23
C TRP A 258 -13.48 -27.28 1.49
N GLU A 259 -13.97 -28.32 2.16
CA GLU A 259 -13.35 -29.66 2.14
C GLU A 259 -13.27 -30.14 0.68
N GLY A 260 -12.13 -29.95 0.00
CA GLY A 260 -11.96 -30.48 -1.35
C GLY A 260 -10.91 -29.87 -2.26
N LYS A 261 -10.21 -28.79 -1.91
CA LYS A 261 -9.02 -28.38 -2.68
C LYS A 261 -7.77 -29.05 -2.10
N GLY A 262 -7.38 -30.15 -2.76
CA GLY A 262 -6.14 -30.86 -2.47
C GLY A 262 -4.94 -29.92 -2.49
N SER A 263 -4.00 -30.22 -1.59
CA SER A 263 -2.63 -29.70 -1.57
C SER A 263 -2.01 -29.72 -2.96
N GLY A 264 -1.89 -28.55 -3.57
CA GLY A 264 -1.31 -28.38 -4.90
C GLY A 264 -0.90 -26.93 -5.11
N GLN A 265 -0.08 -26.39 -4.20
CA GLN A 265 0.67 -25.17 -4.46
C GLN A 265 1.85 -25.51 -5.36
N GLU A 266 1.65 -25.40 -6.68
CA GLU A 266 2.74 -25.24 -7.62
C GLU A 266 2.51 -23.92 -8.35
N ILE A 267 3.01 -22.82 -7.76
CA ILE A 267 3.10 -21.54 -8.47
C ILE A 267 4.33 -21.63 -9.36
N ALA A 268 4.14 -22.08 -10.59
CA ALA A 268 5.20 -22.10 -11.59
C ALA A 268 5.50 -20.67 -12.04
N PHE A 269 6.55 -20.06 -11.48
CA PHE A 269 7.17 -18.88 -12.06
C PHE A 269 8.05 -19.34 -13.22
N GLY A 270 7.58 -19.12 -14.45
CA GLY A 270 8.39 -19.31 -15.65
C GLY A 270 9.61 -18.36 -15.62
N ALA A 271 10.78 -18.93 -15.86
CA ALA A 271 12.07 -18.25 -15.92
C ALA A 271 12.16 -17.24 -17.07
#